data_AF-A0A515DGQ0-F1
#
_entry.id   AF-A0A515DGQ0-F1
#
_cell.length_a   1.000
_cell.length_b   1.000
_cell.length_c   1.000
_cell.angle_alpha   90.00
_cell.angle_beta   90.00
_cell.angle_gamma   90.00
#
_symmetry.space_group_name_H-M   'P 1'
#
loop_
_entity.id
_entity.type
_entity.pdbx_description
1 polymer ?
#
loop_
_entity_poly.entity_id
_entity_poly.type
_entity_poly.pdbx_seq_one_letter_code
_entity_poly.pdbx_strand_id
1 'polypeptide(L)'
;MRTATDIQTKDPHSELPQYGSKPKKPGLYLGLFHGRHDPREHMSDWGFDGPAIGPLKWCHTTYASKIKIEFENAADAAEYFGVTQDPFELSVDADLLVFGGMYYGDWTVYYVPPEDCERPADTFRETTRVNNFIAHRKFFL
;
A
#
# COMPACT_ATOMS: atom_id res chain seq x y z
N MET A 1 23.46 32.51 0.64
CA MET A 1 22.20 31.87 0.20
C MET A 1 22.57 30.58 -0.51
N ARG A 2 22.31 29.42 0.10
CA ARG A 2 22.49 28.11 -0.55
C ARG A 2 21.10 27.62 -0.91
N THR A 3 20.87 27.40 -2.20
CA THR A 3 19.64 26.83 -2.75
C THR A 3 19.54 25.38 -2.30
N ALA A 4 18.42 25.02 -1.67
CA ALA A 4 18.10 23.64 -1.32
C ALA A 4 17.92 22.85 -2.63
N THR A 5 18.94 22.06 -2.95
CA THR A 5 18.86 20.96 -3.89
C THR A 5 17.64 20.11 -3.56
N ASP A 6 16.86 19.87 -4.59
CA ASP A 6 15.76 18.91 -4.68
C ASP A 6 16.30 17.53 -4.24
N ILE A 7 16.22 17.24 -2.94
CA ILE A 7 16.40 15.88 -2.45
C ILE A 7 15.10 15.19 -2.85
N GLN A 8 15.10 14.53 -4.01
CA GLN A 8 14.15 13.46 -4.25
C GLN A 8 14.37 12.42 -3.15
N THR A 9 13.66 12.57 -2.03
CA THR A 9 13.53 11.54 -1.02
C THR A 9 12.76 10.41 -1.69
N LYS A 10 13.51 9.41 -2.17
CA LYS A 10 12.96 8.15 -2.64
C LYS A 10 11.92 7.68 -1.61
N ASP A 11 10.68 7.55 -2.03
CA ASP A 11 9.60 7.06 -1.18
C ASP A 11 10.06 5.72 -0.58
N PRO A 12 10.15 5.59 0.76
CA PRO A 12 10.63 4.37 1.42
C PRO A 12 9.80 3.14 1.05
N HIS A 13 8.58 3.33 0.56
CA HIS A 13 7.67 2.26 0.19
C HIS A 13 7.65 1.94 -1.29
N SER A 14 8.42 2.66 -2.12
CA SER A 14 8.47 2.45 -3.58
C SER A 14 8.82 1.01 -4.01
N GLU A 15 9.48 0.24 -3.13
CA GLU A 15 9.85 -1.16 -3.36
C GLU A 15 8.80 -2.16 -2.85
N LEU A 16 7.84 -1.72 -2.02
CA LEU A 16 6.74 -2.55 -1.55
C LEU A 16 5.67 -2.75 -2.65
N PRO A 17 4.88 -3.84 -2.58
CA PRO A 17 3.71 -4.00 -3.43
C PRO A 17 2.80 -2.79 -3.30
N GLN A 18 2.57 -2.06 -4.39
CA GLN A 18 1.78 -0.83 -4.39
C GLN A 18 0.28 -1.10 -4.51
N TYR A 19 -0.53 -0.33 -3.80
CA TYR A 19 -1.96 -0.27 -4.02
C TYR A 19 -2.25 0.17 -5.48
N GLY A 20 -3.22 -0.48 -6.12
CA GLY A 20 -3.53 -0.30 -7.55
C GLY A 20 -2.69 -1.18 -8.50
N SER A 21 -1.72 -1.94 -8.01
CA SER A 21 -0.98 -2.96 -8.79
C SER A 21 -1.45 -4.37 -8.47
N LYS A 22 -1.35 -5.30 -9.42
CA LYS A 22 -1.70 -6.71 -9.19
C LYS A 22 -0.72 -7.38 -8.22
N PRO A 23 -1.16 -7.89 -7.05
CA PRO A 23 -0.27 -8.55 -6.11
C PRO A 23 0.08 -9.96 -6.60
N LYS A 24 1.15 -10.53 -6.03
CA LYS A 24 1.65 -11.86 -6.42
C LYS A 24 0.78 -13.02 -5.94
N LYS A 25 0.00 -12.82 -4.87
CA LYS A 25 -0.83 -13.86 -4.24
C LYS A 25 -2.28 -13.40 -4.14
N PRO A 26 -3.27 -14.31 -4.22
CA PRO A 26 -4.64 -13.96 -3.89
C PRO A 26 -4.79 -13.78 -2.37
N GLY A 27 -5.88 -13.17 -1.94
CA GLY A 27 -6.22 -13.04 -0.51
C GLY A 27 -6.75 -11.67 -0.13
N LEU A 28 -6.87 -11.43 1.17
CA LEU A 28 -7.29 -10.14 1.72
C LEU A 28 -6.10 -9.17 1.81
N TYR A 29 -6.31 -7.90 1.46
CA TYR A 29 -5.27 -6.87 1.48
C TYR A 29 -5.78 -5.59 2.15
N LEU A 30 -4.86 -4.89 2.82
CA LEU A 30 -5.04 -3.51 3.27
C LEU A 30 -4.30 -2.58 2.31
N GLY A 31 -5.04 -1.82 1.50
CA GLY A 31 -4.50 -0.84 0.58
C GLY A 31 -4.43 0.55 1.20
N LEU A 32 -3.29 1.21 1.09
CA LEU A 32 -3.06 2.59 1.57
C LEU A 32 -2.97 3.56 0.39
N PHE A 33 -3.62 4.72 0.47
CA PHE A 33 -3.57 5.73 -0.59
C PHE A 33 -3.85 7.13 -0.03
N HIS A 34 -3.77 8.15 -0.91
CA HIS A 34 -3.87 9.55 -0.50
C HIS A 34 -2.77 9.93 0.51
N GLY A 35 -1.55 9.50 0.16
CA GLY A 35 -0.34 9.60 0.96
C GLY A 35 0.31 10.98 0.91
N ARG A 36 0.94 11.37 2.02
CA ARG A 36 1.68 12.63 2.23
C ARG A 36 2.89 12.40 3.14
N HIS A 37 3.87 13.31 3.08
CA HIS A 37 5.13 13.18 3.81
C HIS A 37 5.11 13.87 5.19
N ASP A 38 4.33 14.94 5.35
CA ASP A 38 4.05 15.59 6.64
C ASP A 38 2.54 15.52 6.91
N PRO A 39 2.07 15.16 8.12
CA PRO A 39 0.64 15.07 8.41
C PRO A 39 -0.10 16.41 8.27
N ARG A 40 0.64 17.54 8.34
CA ARG A 40 0.12 18.90 8.19
C ARG A 40 0.33 19.46 6.79
N GLU A 41 0.79 18.63 5.86
CA GLU A 41 0.98 19.01 4.47
C GLU A 41 -0.36 19.46 3.87
N HIS A 42 -0.41 20.70 3.39
CA HIS A 42 -1.55 21.20 2.63
C HIS A 42 -1.49 20.65 1.22
N MET A 43 -2.27 19.62 0.96
CA MET A 43 -2.28 18.93 -0.33
C MET A 43 -3.02 19.75 -1.38
N SER A 44 -2.32 20.07 -2.48
CA SER A 44 -2.91 20.69 -3.67
C SER A 44 -3.43 19.67 -4.69
N ASP A 45 -3.06 18.40 -4.52
CA ASP A 45 -3.44 17.27 -5.37
C ASP A 45 -3.85 16.05 -4.51
N TRP A 46 -3.99 14.88 -5.14
CA TRP A 46 -4.41 13.64 -4.48
C TRP A 46 -3.31 12.96 -3.64
N GLY A 47 -2.05 13.37 -3.76
CA GLY A 47 -0.90 12.67 -3.16
C GLY A 47 -0.54 11.34 -3.81
N PHE A 48 0.21 10.52 -3.07
CA PHE A 48 0.77 9.25 -3.56
C PHE A 48 -0.04 8.01 -3.13
N ASP A 49 0.02 6.96 -3.95
CA ASP A 49 -0.47 5.64 -3.59
C ASP A 49 0.57 4.97 -2.66
N GLY A 50 0.11 4.28 -1.62
CA GLY A 50 0.94 3.54 -0.68
C GLY A 50 0.94 2.04 -0.95
N PRO A 51 1.44 1.23 0.01
CA PRO A 51 1.50 -0.21 -0.17
C PRO A 51 0.12 -0.88 -0.10
N ALA A 52 0.01 -2.01 -0.78
CA ALA A 52 -0.98 -3.06 -0.55
C ALA A 52 -0.39 -4.12 0.39
N ILE A 53 -0.80 -4.08 1.65
CA ILE A 53 -0.29 -4.93 2.72
C ILE A 53 -1.11 -6.23 2.79
N GLY A 54 -0.47 -7.37 2.53
CA GLY A 54 -1.10 -8.69 2.62
C GLY A 54 -0.29 -9.78 1.92
N PRO A 55 -0.85 -10.99 1.73
CA PRO A 55 -2.19 -11.42 2.13
C PRO A 55 -2.44 -11.44 3.65
N LEU A 56 -3.63 -11.03 4.07
CA LEU A 56 -4.06 -10.97 5.45
C LEU A 56 -5.07 -12.07 5.76
N LYS A 57 -4.95 -12.67 6.94
CA LYS A 57 -5.96 -13.56 7.50
C LYS A 57 -7.16 -12.77 8.01
N TRP A 58 -6.91 -11.60 8.59
CA TRP A 58 -7.94 -10.66 9.02
C TRP A 58 -7.38 -9.25 9.15
N CYS A 59 -8.28 -8.26 9.07
CA CYS A 59 -8.03 -6.86 9.40
C CYS A 59 -9.15 -6.38 10.32
N HIS A 60 -8.80 -5.79 11.46
CA HIS A 60 -9.75 -5.34 12.47
C HIS A 60 -9.48 -3.89 12.85
N THR A 61 -10.49 -3.04 12.73
CA THR A 61 -10.40 -1.64 13.12
C THR A 61 -11.16 -1.40 14.42
N THR A 62 -10.47 -0.93 15.45
CA THR A 62 -11.05 -0.57 16.74
C THR A 62 -11.14 0.96 16.86
N TYR A 63 -12.32 1.47 17.19
CA TYR A 63 -12.60 2.91 17.38
C TYR A 63 -12.09 3.83 16.26
N ALA A 64 -12.09 3.33 15.02
CA ALA A 64 -11.56 4.03 13.84
C ALA A 64 -10.12 4.57 13.99
N SER A 65 -9.34 4.08 14.97
CA SER A 65 -8.04 4.66 15.33
C SER A 65 -6.91 3.63 15.45
N LYS A 66 -7.27 2.35 15.65
CA LYS A 66 -6.33 1.25 15.75
C LYS A 66 -6.68 0.19 14.74
N ILE A 67 -5.76 -0.09 13.82
CA ILE A 67 -5.95 -1.10 12.78
C ILE A 67 -5.02 -2.25 13.10
N LYS A 68 -5.60 -3.42 13.37
CA LYS A 68 -4.87 -4.64 13.69
C LYS A 68 -4.94 -5.57 12.49
N ILE A 69 -3.82 -6.22 12.17
CA ILE A 69 -3.72 -7.15 11.06
C ILE A 69 -2.94 -8.40 11.48
N GLU A 70 -3.32 -9.53 10.89
CA GLU A 70 -2.55 -10.79 10.92
C GLU A 70 -2.40 -11.25 9.48
N PHE A 71 -1.18 -11.63 9.10
CA PHE A 71 -0.90 -12.17 7.77
C PHE A 71 -1.42 -13.60 7.65
N GLU A 72 -1.75 -14.05 6.43
CA GLU A 72 -2.02 -15.49 6.21
C GLU A 72 -0.78 -16.33 6.50
N ASN A 73 0.40 -15.78 6.21
CA ASN A 73 1.69 -16.35 6.54
C ASN A 73 2.58 -15.29 7.20
N ALA A 74 2.97 -15.52 8.45
CA ALA A 74 3.83 -14.60 9.22
C ALA A 74 5.17 -14.27 8.55
N ALA A 75 5.66 -15.10 7.62
CA ALA A 75 6.86 -14.80 6.84
C ALA A 75 6.67 -13.61 5.89
N ASP A 76 5.46 -13.38 5.38
CA ASP A 76 5.15 -12.28 4.47
C ASP A 76 5.25 -10.92 5.18
N ALA A 77 5.10 -10.89 6.51
CA ALA A 77 5.26 -9.68 7.30
C ALA A 77 6.65 -9.03 7.19
N ALA A 78 7.69 -9.83 6.93
CA ALA A 78 9.06 -9.33 6.85
C ALA A 78 9.25 -8.31 5.72
N GLU A 79 8.51 -8.44 4.61
CA GLU A 79 8.55 -7.49 3.49
C GLU A 79 8.09 -6.08 3.93
N TYR A 80 7.09 -6.01 4.81
CA TYR A 80 6.45 -4.75 5.21
C TYR A 80 7.00 -4.17 6.51
N PHE A 81 7.35 -5.03 7.47
CA PHE A 81 7.70 -4.63 8.84
C PHE A 81 9.15 -4.97 9.21
N GLY A 82 9.90 -5.65 8.34
CA GLY A 82 11.27 -6.09 8.61
C GLY A 82 11.38 -7.23 9.64
N VAL A 83 10.25 -7.74 10.14
CA VAL A 83 10.17 -8.79 11.16
C VAL A 83 9.06 -9.79 10.83
N THR A 84 9.28 -11.06 11.18
CA THR A 84 8.29 -12.14 11.06
C THR A 84 7.59 -12.35 12.40
N GLN A 85 6.67 -11.46 12.74
CA GLN A 85 5.83 -11.57 13.93
C GLN A 85 4.41 -11.15 13.58
N ASP A 86 3.43 -11.55 14.37
CA ASP A 86 2.04 -11.13 14.23
C ASP A 86 1.33 -11.22 15.60
N PRO A 87 0.21 -10.49 15.81
CA PRO A 87 -0.38 -9.47 14.93
C PRO A 87 0.36 -8.13 14.98
N PHE A 88 0.15 -7.28 13.96
CA PHE A 88 0.60 -5.88 13.97
C PHE A 88 -0.53 -4.93 14.30
N GLU A 89 -0.20 -3.82 14.96
CA GLU A 89 -1.10 -2.69 15.17
C GLU A 89 -0.55 -1.46 14.45
N LEU A 90 -1.34 -0.91 13.54
CA LEU A 90 -1.13 0.35 12.86
C LEU A 90 -1.94 1.45 13.57
N SER A 91 -1.32 2.61 13.76
CA SER A 91 -1.98 3.76 14.36
C SER A 91 -2.58 4.67 13.29
N VAL A 92 -3.75 5.23 13.59
CA VAL A 92 -4.27 6.42 12.92
C VAL A 92 -3.97 7.62 13.81
N ASP A 93 -3.24 8.60 13.28
CA ASP A 93 -2.98 9.89 13.93
C ASP A 93 -3.93 10.93 13.35
N ALA A 94 -4.80 11.49 14.19
CA ALA A 94 -6.00 12.22 13.80
C ALA A 94 -6.87 11.41 12.81
N ASP A 95 -6.79 11.72 11.52
CA ASP A 95 -7.50 11.07 10.42
C ASP A 95 -6.57 10.33 9.45
N LEU A 96 -5.27 10.23 9.77
CA LEU A 96 -4.24 9.68 8.88
C LEU A 96 -3.68 8.36 9.41
N LEU A 97 -3.74 7.31 8.60
CA LEU A 97 -3.07 6.04 8.91
C LEU A 97 -1.56 6.23 8.76
N VAL A 98 -0.79 5.85 9.77
CA VAL A 98 0.67 5.98 9.80
C VAL A 98 1.34 4.65 9.44
N PHE A 99 2.18 4.65 8.41
CA PHE A 99 2.96 3.48 8.03
C PHE A 99 4.32 3.84 7.44
N GLY A 100 5.40 3.27 8.01
CA GLY A 100 6.79 3.52 7.61
C GLY A 100 7.17 5.00 7.49
N GLY A 101 6.71 5.82 8.43
CA GLY A 101 6.97 7.26 8.46
C GLY A 101 6.14 8.11 7.50
N MET A 102 5.20 7.50 6.77
CA MET A 102 4.28 8.18 5.85
C MET A 102 2.86 8.20 6.41
N TYR A 103 2.04 9.11 5.89
CA TYR A 103 0.70 9.40 6.38
C TYR A 103 -0.33 9.26 5.26
N TYR A 104 -1.34 8.42 5.45
CA TYR A 104 -2.33 8.07 4.41
C TYR A 104 -3.71 8.54 4.83
N GLY A 105 -4.35 9.34 3.98
CA GLY A 105 -5.69 9.85 4.23
C GLY A 105 -6.77 8.79 4.12
N ASP A 106 -6.53 7.79 3.27
CA ASP A 106 -7.50 6.76 2.98
C ASP A 106 -6.84 5.38 3.06
N TRP A 107 -7.62 4.41 3.54
CA TRP A 107 -7.26 3.00 3.50
C TRP A 107 -8.48 2.16 3.17
N THR A 108 -8.26 1.02 2.53
CA THR A 108 -9.33 0.08 2.19
C THR A 108 -8.91 -1.35 2.44
N VAL A 109 -9.88 -2.17 2.86
CA VAL A 109 -9.70 -3.62 2.97
C VAL A 109 -10.44 -4.27 1.81
N TYR A 110 -9.72 -5.04 1.00
CA TYR A 110 -10.27 -5.62 -0.22
C TYR A 110 -9.74 -7.03 -0.46
N TYR A 111 -10.50 -7.83 -1.20
CA TYR A 111 -10.11 -9.18 -1.56
C TYR A 111 -9.63 -9.23 -3.01
N VAL A 112 -8.51 -9.90 -3.25
CA VAL A 112 -7.95 -10.15 -4.58
C VAL A 112 -8.14 -11.62 -4.93
N PRO A 113 -8.94 -11.95 -5.95
CA PRO A 113 -9.08 -13.33 -6.40
C PRO A 113 -7.89 -13.76 -7.29
N PRO A 114 -7.65 -15.08 -7.45
CA PRO A 114 -6.49 -15.59 -8.18
C PRO A 114 -6.32 -15.08 -9.62
N GLU A 115 -7.41 -14.89 -10.35
CA GLU A 115 -7.44 -14.37 -11.73
C GLU A 115 -6.87 -12.96 -11.88
N ASP A 116 -6.81 -12.26 -10.76
CA ASP A 116 -6.48 -10.86 -10.63
C ASP A 116 -5.10 -10.62 -9.98
N CYS A 117 -4.39 -11.71 -9.69
CA CYS A 117 -2.99 -11.67 -9.30
C CYS A 117 -2.07 -11.37 -10.49
N GLU A 118 -0.82 -11.03 -10.16
CA GLU A 118 0.25 -10.86 -11.14
C GLU A 118 0.38 -12.13 -11.97
N ARG A 119 0.40 -11.97 -13.30
CA ARG A 119 0.62 -13.11 -14.19
C ARG A 119 2.11 -13.33 -14.35
N PRO A 120 2.56 -14.60 -14.51
CA PRO A 120 3.93 -14.87 -14.88
C PRO A 120 4.32 -14.07 -16.12
N ALA A 121 5.59 -13.65 -16.17
CA ALA A 121 6.13 -12.97 -17.34
C ALA A 121 5.82 -13.78 -18.61
N ASP A 122 5.14 -13.15 -19.57
CA ASP A 122 4.82 -13.76 -20.87
C ASP A 122 6.13 -13.91 -21.65
N THR A 123 6.78 -15.07 -21.54
CA THR A 123 8.10 -15.33 -22.17
C THR A 123 8.00 -15.66 -23.66
N PHE A 124 6.79 -15.76 -24.21
CA PHE A 124 6.54 -16.24 -25.57
C PHE A 124 5.90 -15.18 -26.49
N ARG A 125 5.38 -14.07 -25.96
CA ARG A 125 4.87 -12.95 -26.76
C ARG A 125 5.81 -11.74 -26.73
N GLU A 126 6.00 -11.11 -27.89
CA GLU A 126 6.73 -9.83 -28.01
C GLU A 126 5.99 -8.65 -27.35
N THR A 127 4.67 -8.78 -27.11
CA THR A 127 3.85 -7.74 -26.45
C THR A 127 3.49 -8.16 -25.02
N THR A 128 4.05 -7.45 -24.03
CA THR A 128 3.78 -7.70 -22.61
C THR A 128 2.46 -7.07 -22.19
N ARG A 129 1.58 -7.84 -21.54
CA ARG A 129 0.36 -7.27 -20.92
C ARG A 129 0.75 -6.55 -19.62
N VAL A 130 0.16 -5.38 -19.37
CA VAL A 130 0.41 -4.61 -18.14
C VAL A 130 -0.30 -5.23 -16.93
N ASN A 131 0.37 -5.24 -15.77
CA ASN A 131 -0.15 -5.76 -14.50
C ASN A 131 -0.87 -4.70 -13.66
N ASN A 132 -1.41 -3.65 -14.30
CA ASN A 132 -2.16 -2.60 -13.62
C ASN A 132 -3.58 -3.10 -13.29
N PHE A 133 -4.06 -2.84 -12.07
CA PHE A 133 -5.47 -3.00 -11.75
C PHE A 133 -6.28 -1.77 -12.20
N ILE A 134 -7.51 -2.00 -12.67
CA ILE A 134 -8.50 -0.95 -12.94
C ILE A 134 -9.34 -0.64 -11.69
N ALA A 135 -9.12 -1.34 -10.57
CA ALA A 135 -9.84 -1.07 -9.34
C ALA A 135 -9.47 0.33 -8.79
N HIS A 136 -10.45 1.24 -8.87
CA HIS A 136 -10.46 2.58 -8.25
C HIS A 136 -9.39 3.58 -8.71
N ARG A 137 -8.88 3.49 -9.95
CA ARG A 137 -8.05 4.54 -10.54
C ARG A 137 -8.85 5.46 -11.48
N LYS A 138 -9.00 6.71 -11.04
CA LYS A 138 -9.18 7.94 -11.82
C LYS A 138 -10.16 7.86 -13.00
N PHE A 139 -11.46 8.04 -12.70
CA PHE A 139 -12.30 8.80 -13.63
C PHE A 139 -11.83 10.26 -13.57
N PHE A 140 -10.90 10.64 -14.46
CA PHE A 140 -10.88 12.01 -14.93
C PHE A 140 -12.02 12.11 -15.95
N LEU A 141 -13.07 12.85 -15.59
CA LEU A 141 -13.94 13.49 -16.57
C LEU A 141 -13.13 14.57 -17.31
#